data_AF-A0A9D1NB10-F1
#
_entry.id   AF-A0A9D1NB10-F1
#
_cell.length_a   1.000
_cell.length_b   1.000
_cell.length_c   1.000
_cell.angle_alpha   90.00
_cell.angle_beta   90.00
_cell.angle_gamma   90.00
#
_symmetry.space_group_name_H-M   'P 1'
#
loop_
_entity.id
_entity.type
_entity.pdbx_description
1 polymer ?
#
loop_
_entity_poly.entity_id
_entity_poly.type
_entity_poly.pdbx_seq_one_letter_code
_entity_poly.pdbx_strand_id
1 'polypeptide(L)'
;MESLKFLGSSNKIEGQEDAAGSGIFRDDRQAEEEDEKAKRRSERQLAYLFDVCDTVCFHAEKGVCAGDETDERFAEIMQSAFRTEEIENRGMRVLRVYLKPTPELKSYLSSFAHFDRYHFDCYERFAPYVSFADIVFLQNGIPLLNCLTHEGYFDVHESIRDVFAGFEKD
;
A
#
# COMPACT_ATOMS: atom_id res chain seq x y z
N MET A 1 -14.24 -4.68 80.01
CA MET A 1 -15.49 -5.07 79.34
C MET A 1 -15.18 -5.37 77.89
N GLU A 2 -15.55 -6.58 77.49
CA GLU A 2 -15.99 -7.01 76.14
C GLU A 2 -15.16 -6.54 74.92
N SER A 3 -14.37 -7.44 74.33
CA SER A 3 -14.74 -8.36 73.24
C SER A 3 -15.17 -7.66 71.93
N LEU A 4 -14.34 -7.81 70.90
CA LEU A 4 -14.69 -8.40 69.59
C LEU A 4 -13.37 -8.63 68.81
N LYS A 5 -12.83 -9.86 68.81
CA LYS A 5 -13.00 -10.94 67.80
C LYS A 5 -12.36 -10.55 66.44
N PHE A 6 -11.57 -11.35 65.72
CA PHE A 6 -11.32 -12.79 65.73
C PHE A 6 -10.06 -13.08 64.88
N LEU A 7 -9.28 -14.10 65.31
CA LEU A 7 -8.50 -15.10 64.57
C LEU A 7 -8.21 -14.86 63.06
N GLY A 8 -6.99 -14.96 62.54
CA GLY A 8 -5.94 -15.93 62.87
C GLY A 8 -6.13 -17.23 62.08
N SER A 9 -5.23 -17.49 61.12
CA SER A 9 -4.61 -18.80 60.80
C SER A 9 -4.70 -19.26 59.34
N SER A 10 -3.51 -19.38 58.76
CA SER A 10 -2.91 -20.55 58.08
C SER A 10 -3.56 -21.27 56.89
N ASN A 11 -2.65 -21.53 55.95
CA ASN A 11 -2.43 -22.73 55.13
C ASN A 11 -2.97 -22.81 53.69
N LYS A 12 -1.98 -22.85 52.78
CA LYS A 12 -1.82 -23.65 51.56
C LYS A 12 -3.09 -24.06 50.80
N ILE A 13 -3.17 -23.61 49.55
CA ILE A 13 -3.77 -24.38 48.46
C ILE A 13 -2.85 -24.27 47.25
N GLU A 14 -2.31 -25.41 46.83
CA GLU A 14 -1.66 -25.65 45.53
C GLU A 14 -2.68 -25.47 44.40
N GLY A 15 -2.18 -25.07 43.22
CA GLY A 15 -2.85 -25.33 41.95
C GLY A 15 -3.60 -24.15 41.35
N GLN A 16 -2.98 -23.53 40.35
CA GLN A 16 -3.50 -23.41 38.97
C GLN A 16 -2.65 -22.36 38.24
N GLU A 17 -1.60 -22.84 37.58
CA GLU A 17 -1.25 -22.27 36.26
C GLU A 17 -2.44 -22.56 35.35
N ASP A 18 -3.13 -21.52 34.90
CA ASP A 18 -3.64 -21.40 33.53
C ASP A 18 -4.47 -20.12 33.37
N ALA A 19 -4.41 -19.59 32.14
CA ALA A 19 -5.22 -18.50 31.57
C ALA A 19 -4.75 -17.05 31.79
N ALA A 20 -3.55 -16.71 31.28
CA ALA A 20 -3.22 -15.33 30.90
C ALA A 20 -2.27 -15.25 29.69
N GLY A 21 -2.53 -16.00 28.62
CA GLY A 21 -1.57 -16.11 27.50
C GLY A 21 -2.13 -16.32 26.10
N SER A 22 -3.44 -16.16 25.85
CA SER A 22 -4.04 -16.49 24.54
C SER A 22 -4.68 -15.32 23.78
N GLY A 23 -4.68 -14.10 24.35
CA GLY A 23 -5.31 -12.93 23.73
C GLY A 23 -4.41 -12.15 22.77
N ILE A 24 -3.12 -12.02 23.10
CA ILE A 24 -2.17 -11.15 22.36
C ILE A 24 -1.62 -11.88 21.12
N PHE A 25 -1.20 -13.13 21.25
CA PHE A 25 -0.67 -13.95 20.14
C PHE A 25 -1.68 -14.28 19.04
N ARG A 26 -2.99 -14.18 19.32
CA ARG A 26 -4.04 -14.43 18.33
C ARG A 26 -4.23 -13.27 17.37
N ASP A 27 -3.92 -12.05 17.83
CA ASP A 27 -4.06 -10.80 17.08
C ASP A 27 -2.90 -10.65 16.09
N ASP A 28 -1.66 -10.88 16.54
CA ASP A 28 -0.46 -10.80 15.69
C ASP A 28 -0.48 -11.80 14.54
N ARG A 29 -0.85 -13.06 14.82
CA ARG A 29 -0.93 -14.10 13.78
C ARG A 29 -2.03 -13.81 12.76
N GLN A 30 -3.15 -13.22 13.19
CA GLN A 30 -4.22 -12.84 12.30
C GLN A 30 -3.81 -11.65 11.42
N ALA A 31 -3.13 -10.65 12.00
CA ALA A 31 -2.59 -9.52 11.26
C ALA A 31 -1.55 -9.95 10.20
N GLU A 32 -0.65 -10.88 10.55
CA GLU A 32 0.32 -11.47 9.59
C GLU A 32 -0.39 -12.22 8.45
N GLU A 33 -1.41 -13.03 8.77
CA GLU A 33 -2.19 -13.75 7.75
C GLU A 33 -2.95 -12.79 6.81
N GLU A 34 -3.46 -11.67 7.33
CA GLU A 34 -4.13 -10.61 6.55
C GLU A 34 -3.15 -9.84 5.66
N ASP A 35 -1.97 -9.48 6.17
CA ASP A 35 -0.91 -8.80 5.41
C ASP A 35 -0.38 -9.69 4.27
N GLU A 36 -0.15 -10.98 4.53
CA GLU A 36 0.23 -11.91 3.46
C GLU A 36 -0.86 -12.06 2.38
N LYS A 37 -2.14 -12.08 2.78
CA LYS A 37 -3.26 -12.12 1.83
C LYS A 37 -3.30 -10.84 0.99
N ALA A 38 -3.12 -9.68 1.63
CA ALA A 38 -3.06 -8.39 0.94
C ALA A 38 -1.92 -8.35 -0.07
N LYS A 39 -0.71 -8.80 0.33
CA LYS A 39 0.45 -8.90 -0.55
C LYS A 39 0.21 -9.82 -1.75
N ARG A 40 -0.32 -11.04 -1.52
CA ARG A 40 -0.65 -11.98 -2.62
C ARG A 40 -1.69 -11.39 -3.58
N ARG A 41 -2.66 -10.63 -3.06
CA ARG A 41 -3.67 -9.94 -3.88
C ARG A 41 -3.04 -8.84 -4.73
N SER A 42 -2.24 -7.98 -4.10
CA SER A 42 -1.45 -6.91 -4.73
C SER A 42 -0.57 -7.47 -5.87
N GLU A 43 0.16 -8.55 -5.62
CA GLU A 43 0.99 -9.24 -6.62
C GLU A 43 0.18 -9.75 -7.82
N ARG A 44 -0.99 -10.36 -7.60
CA ARG A 44 -1.88 -10.85 -8.67
C ARG A 44 -2.45 -9.71 -9.51
N GLN A 45 -2.91 -8.65 -8.85
CA GLN A 45 -3.42 -7.44 -9.51
C GLN A 45 -2.34 -6.80 -10.39
N LEU A 46 -1.14 -6.56 -9.84
CA LEU A 46 0.00 -6.05 -10.60
C LEU A 46 0.39 -6.98 -11.75
N ALA A 47 0.42 -8.30 -11.51
CA ALA A 47 0.79 -9.25 -12.54
C ALA A 47 -0.14 -9.17 -13.75
N TYR A 48 -1.46 -9.08 -13.51
CA TYR A 48 -2.46 -8.89 -14.54
C TYR A 48 -2.30 -7.52 -15.22
N LEU A 49 -2.22 -6.43 -14.47
CA LEU A 49 -2.12 -5.07 -15.04
C LEU A 49 -0.92 -4.93 -15.97
N PHE A 50 0.25 -5.45 -15.60
CA PHE A 50 1.45 -5.41 -16.43
C PHE A 50 1.39 -6.30 -17.67
N ASP A 51 0.47 -7.27 -17.72
CA ASP A 51 0.24 -8.10 -18.92
C ASP A 51 -0.65 -7.37 -19.94
N VAL A 52 -1.58 -6.54 -19.46
CA VAL A 52 -2.60 -5.90 -20.31
C VAL A 52 -2.33 -4.44 -20.63
N CYS A 53 -1.64 -3.70 -19.75
CA CYS A 53 -1.35 -2.29 -19.94
C CYS A 53 -0.17 -2.09 -20.89
N ASP A 54 -0.14 -0.95 -21.58
CA ASP A 54 1.02 -0.53 -22.37
C ASP A 54 1.77 0.64 -21.74
N THR A 55 1.16 1.29 -20.75
CA THR A 55 1.69 2.47 -20.09
C THR A 55 1.29 2.48 -18.62
N VAL A 56 2.24 2.84 -17.76
CA VAL A 56 2.01 3.15 -16.36
C VAL A 56 2.29 4.63 -16.15
N CYS A 57 1.38 5.31 -15.49
CA CYS A 57 1.51 6.72 -15.15
C CYS A 57 1.58 6.89 -13.65
N PHE A 58 2.42 7.82 -13.20
CA PHE A 58 2.34 8.35 -11.84
C PHE A 58 1.89 9.81 -11.89
N HIS A 59 0.99 10.21 -11.00
CA HIS A 59 0.68 11.63 -10.80
C HIS A 59 1.50 12.15 -9.65
N ALA A 60 2.33 13.14 -9.96
CA ALA A 60 3.18 13.80 -9.00
C ALA A 60 2.56 15.14 -8.60
N GLU A 61 2.47 15.39 -7.31
CA GLU A 61 1.94 16.60 -6.71
C GLU A 61 3.07 17.56 -6.34
N LYS A 62 2.76 18.87 -6.42
CA LYS A 62 3.66 19.89 -5.89
C LYS A 62 3.65 19.81 -4.37
N GLY A 63 4.83 19.68 -3.77
CA GLY A 63 4.94 19.56 -2.33
C GLY A 63 6.26 20.10 -1.82
N VAL A 64 6.32 20.32 -0.50
CA VAL A 64 7.58 20.46 0.22
C VAL A 64 8.03 19.05 0.55
N CYS A 65 9.28 18.70 0.24
CA CYS A 65 9.87 17.43 0.64
C CYS A 65 9.89 17.38 2.17
N ALA A 66 8.92 16.70 2.78
CA ALA A 66 8.78 16.59 4.23
C ALA A 66 9.22 15.20 4.66
N GLY A 67 10.53 14.99 4.76
CA GLY A 67 11.12 13.77 5.31
C GLY A 67 12.20 13.16 4.41
N ASP A 68 13.13 12.46 5.06
CA ASP A 68 14.29 11.77 4.46
C ASP A 68 13.94 10.47 3.73
N GLU A 69 12.65 10.15 3.54
CA GLU A 69 12.18 8.92 2.88
C GLU A 69 12.28 9.03 1.36
N THR A 70 13.52 9.01 0.92
CA THR A 70 13.93 9.07 -0.47
C THR A 70 14.21 7.64 -0.98
N ASP A 71 13.62 7.24 -2.11
CA ASP A 71 13.82 5.89 -2.68
C ASP A 71 14.66 5.98 -3.97
N GLU A 72 15.92 5.56 -3.87
CA GLU A 72 16.87 5.55 -5.00
C GLU A 72 16.39 4.68 -6.17
N ARG A 73 15.76 3.53 -5.88
CA ARG A 73 15.26 2.64 -6.94
C ARG A 73 14.11 3.29 -7.69
N PHE A 74 13.22 3.98 -6.98
CA PHE A 74 12.14 4.70 -7.62
C PHE A 74 12.66 5.82 -8.51
N ALA A 75 13.64 6.58 -8.01
CA ALA A 75 14.25 7.67 -8.75
C ALA A 75 14.95 7.19 -10.03
N GLU A 76 15.65 6.05 -9.98
CA GLU A 76 16.21 5.39 -11.18
C GLU A 76 15.11 5.01 -12.18
N ILE A 77 14.01 4.42 -11.72
CA ILE A 77 12.87 4.07 -12.58
C ILE A 77 12.27 5.32 -13.23
N MET A 78 12.10 6.41 -12.46
CA MET A 78 11.62 7.70 -12.96
C MET A 78 12.52 8.26 -14.07
N GLN A 79 13.80 7.87 -14.14
CA GLN A 79 14.67 8.33 -15.21
C GLN A 79 14.24 7.83 -16.60
N SER A 80 13.57 6.68 -16.64
CA SER A 80 13.06 6.05 -17.86
C SER A 80 11.76 6.65 -18.39
N ALA A 81 11.22 7.69 -17.74
CA ALA A 81 10.02 8.38 -18.19
C ALA A 81 10.17 8.88 -19.63
N PHE A 82 9.23 8.47 -20.50
CA PHE A 82 9.27 8.79 -21.93
C PHE A 82 8.42 10.00 -22.30
N ARG A 83 7.52 10.42 -21.41
CA ARG A 83 6.67 11.60 -21.56
C ARG A 83 6.30 12.14 -20.18
N THR A 84 6.10 13.43 -20.11
CA THR A 84 5.46 14.10 -18.96
C THR A 84 4.41 15.07 -19.46
N GLU A 85 3.41 15.36 -18.63
CA GLU A 85 2.34 16.29 -18.95
C GLU A 85 1.73 16.87 -17.67
N GLU A 86 1.55 18.19 -17.62
CA GLU A 86 0.75 18.79 -16.56
C GLU A 86 -0.73 18.64 -16.86
N ILE A 87 -1.48 18.10 -15.91
CA ILE A 87 -2.93 17.87 -16.05
C ILE A 87 -3.67 18.37 -14.81
N GLU A 88 -4.99 18.50 -14.94
CA GLU A 88 -5.88 18.61 -13.79
C GLU A 88 -6.38 17.22 -13.42
N ASN A 89 -6.11 16.79 -12.19
CA ASN A 89 -6.64 15.58 -11.59
C ASN A 89 -7.46 15.99 -10.37
N ARG A 90 -8.79 15.79 -10.42
CA ARG A 90 -9.71 16.08 -9.30
C ARG A 90 -9.59 17.51 -8.73
N GLY A 91 -9.40 18.49 -9.61
CA GLY A 91 -9.25 19.90 -9.21
C GLY A 91 -7.84 20.28 -8.72
N MET A 92 -6.88 19.36 -8.75
CA MET A 92 -5.48 19.61 -8.44
C MET A 92 -4.62 19.56 -9.71
N ARG A 93 -3.65 20.48 -9.82
CA ARG A 93 -2.67 20.45 -10.91
C ARG A 93 -1.53 19.51 -10.55
N VAL A 94 -1.39 18.43 -11.31
CA VAL A 94 -0.38 17.38 -11.09
C VAL A 94 0.47 17.22 -12.34
N LEU A 95 1.70 16.73 -12.16
CA LEU A 95 2.53 16.27 -13.26
C LEU A 95 2.29 14.78 -13.46
N ARG A 96 1.71 14.41 -14.60
CA ARG A 96 1.64 13.02 -15.02
C ARG A 96 2.96 12.61 -15.66
N VAL A 97 3.60 11.60 -15.09
CA VAL A 97 4.83 10.98 -15.59
C VAL A 97 4.50 9.65 -16.24
N TYR A 98 4.88 9.45 -17.50
CA TYR A 98 4.54 8.27 -18.29
C TYR A 98 5.74 7.33 -18.42
N LEU A 99 5.54 6.06 -18.08
CA LEU A 99 6.52 4.98 -18.07
C LEU A 99 6.01 3.77 -18.85
N LYS A 100 6.94 3.00 -19.41
CA LYS A 100 6.61 1.69 -19.97
C LYS A 100 6.47 0.67 -18.83
N PRO A 101 5.61 -0.35 -18.96
CA PRO A 101 5.47 -1.41 -17.97
C PRO A 101 6.67 -2.37 -18.04
N THR A 102 7.80 -1.99 -17.46
CA THR A 102 9.01 -2.83 -17.48
C THR A 102 9.06 -3.83 -16.32
N PRO A 103 9.86 -4.91 -16.43
CA PRO A 103 10.10 -5.83 -15.32
C PRO A 103 10.62 -5.14 -14.06
N GLU A 104 11.46 -4.11 -14.20
CA GLU A 104 12.04 -3.34 -13.09
C GLU A 104 10.94 -2.56 -12.34
N LEU A 105 10.06 -1.86 -13.07
CA LEU A 105 8.93 -1.17 -12.46
C LEU A 105 7.96 -2.14 -11.79
N LYS A 106 7.68 -3.30 -12.42
CA LYS A 106 6.85 -4.35 -11.83
C LYS A 106 7.46 -4.87 -10.53
N SER A 107 8.75 -5.18 -10.54
CA SER A 107 9.48 -5.69 -9.38
C SER A 107 9.52 -4.67 -8.24
N TYR A 108 9.67 -3.39 -8.56
CA TYR A 108 9.60 -2.31 -7.59
C TYR A 108 8.22 -2.24 -6.92
N LEU A 109 7.14 -2.16 -7.72
CA LEU A 109 5.78 -2.09 -7.18
C LEU A 109 5.39 -3.35 -6.37
N SER A 110 5.87 -4.52 -6.79
CA SER A 110 5.64 -5.80 -6.09
C SER A 110 6.43 -5.95 -4.79
N SER A 111 7.39 -5.05 -4.51
CA SER A 111 8.17 -5.10 -3.26
C SER A 111 7.40 -4.58 -2.04
N PHE A 112 6.23 -3.98 -2.26
CA PHE A 112 5.36 -3.45 -1.23
C PHE A 112 4.17 -4.37 -0.99
N ALA A 113 3.66 -4.40 0.25
CA ALA A 113 2.40 -5.09 0.56
C ALA A 113 1.25 -4.53 -0.29
N HIS A 114 1.24 -3.20 -0.46
CA HIS A 114 0.30 -2.43 -1.27
C HIS A 114 1.09 -1.63 -2.31
N PHE A 115 0.84 -1.92 -3.59
CA PHE A 115 1.52 -1.23 -4.68
C PHE A 115 1.03 0.20 -4.87
N ASP A 116 -0.15 0.51 -4.36
CA ASP A 116 -0.85 1.78 -4.43
C ASP A 116 -0.47 2.72 -3.28
N ARG A 117 0.79 2.71 -2.84
CA ARG A 117 1.32 3.58 -1.76
C ARG A 117 1.98 4.85 -2.31
N TYR A 118 2.36 5.78 -1.41
CA TYR A 118 3.20 6.93 -1.79
C TYR A 118 4.57 6.48 -2.23
N HIS A 119 5.06 7.15 -3.27
CA HIS A 119 6.43 7.07 -3.71
C HIS A 119 7.03 8.48 -3.75
N PHE A 120 8.32 8.58 -3.41
CA PHE A 120 9.05 9.84 -3.37
C PHE A 120 10.30 9.73 -4.24
N ASP A 121 10.52 10.72 -5.09
CA ASP A 121 11.73 10.83 -5.92
C ASP A 121 12.86 11.48 -5.12
N CYS A 122 13.98 10.76 -4.96
CA CYS A 122 15.15 11.24 -4.24
C CYS A 122 16.01 12.26 -4.99
N TYR A 123 15.84 12.38 -6.31
CA TYR A 123 16.68 13.23 -7.16
C TYR A 123 16.03 14.54 -7.58
N GLU A 124 14.82 14.84 -7.09
CA GLU A 124 14.08 16.07 -7.41
C GLU A 124 13.98 16.31 -8.93
N ARG A 125 14.06 15.26 -9.76
CA ARG A 125 14.14 15.39 -11.22
C ARG A 125 12.95 16.15 -11.78
N PHE A 126 11.80 15.95 -11.15
CA PHE A 126 10.54 16.58 -11.53
C PHE A 126 10.15 17.73 -10.60
N ALA A 127 11.07 18.29 -9.80
CA ALA A 127 10.76 19.42 -8.93
C ALA A 127 10.01 20.54 -9.67
N PRO A 128 8.97 21.14 -9.07
CA PRO A 128 8.53 20.98 -7.67
C PRO A 128 7.61 19.76 -7.41
N TYR A 129 7.44 18.86 -8.38
CA TYR A 129 6.61 17.66 -8.24
C TYR A 129 7.41 16.52 -7.62
N VAL A 130 7.23 16.30 -6.31
CA VAL A 130 8.09 15.41 -5.50
C VAL A 130 7.35 14.26 -4.81
N SER A 131 6.02 14.36 -4.69
CA SER A 131 5.17 13.34 -4.08
C SER A 131 4.36 12.64 -5.16
N PHE A 132 4.51 11.33 -5.30
CA PHE A 132 3.81 10.53 -6.31
C PHE A 132 2.69 9.76 -5.61
N ALA A 133 1.48 10.30 -5.78
CA ALA A 133 0.31 9.97 -4.97
C ALA A 133 -0.68 9.07 -5.68
N ASP A 134 -0.68 9.04 -7.02
CA ASP A 134 -1.60 8.21 -7.78
C ASP A 134 -0.86 7.42 -8.84
N ILE A 135 -1.31 6.18 -9.07
CA ILE A 135 -0.82 5.32 -10.15
C ILE A 135 -1.97 5.01 -11.09
N VAL A 136 -1.76 5.26 -12.39
CA VAL A 136 -2.75 4.96 -13.43
C VAL A 136 -2.16 3.98 -14.43
N PHE A 137 -2.87 2.88 -14.67
CA PHE A 137 -2.52 1.88 -15.69
C PHE A 137 -3.34 2.15 -16.94
N LEU A 138 -2.70 2.31 -18.09
CA LEU A 138 -3.37 2.61 -19.35
C LEU A 138 -3.20 1.48 -20.38
N GLN A 139 -4.21 1.29 -21.20
CA GLN A 139 -4.15 0.50 -22.42
C GLN A 139 -4.69 1.35 -23.58
N ASN A 140 -3.86 1.61 -24.58
CA ASN A 140 -4.14 2.48 -25.71
C ASN A 140 -4.64 3.89 -25.28
N GLY A 141 -4.08 4.41 -24.18
CA GLY A 141 -4.47 5.69 -23.59
C GLY A 141 -5.76 5.66 -22.76
N ILE A 142 -6.43 4.51 -22.66
CA ILE A 142 -7.63 4.32 -21.84
C ILE A 142 -7.20 3.85 -20.45
N PRO A 143 -7.61 4.53 -19.36
CA PRO A 143 -7.38 4.06 -18.00
C PRO A 143 -8.06 2.73 -17.73
N LEU A 144 -7.27 1.72 -17.37
CA LEU A 144 -7.74 0.43 -16.89
C LEU A 144 -7.96 0.45 -15.38
N LEU A 145 -7.04 1.06 -14.65
CA LEU A 145 -7.08 1.23 -13.20
C LEU A 145 -6.51 2.59 -12.83
N ASN A 146 -7.22 3.34 -11.98
CA ASN A 146 -6.70 4.50 -11.29
C ASN A 146 -6.62 4.20 -9.79
N CYS A 147 -5.41 4.25 -9.23
CA CYS A 147 -5.13 3.99 -7.83
C CYS A 147 -4.93 5.31 -7.13
N LEU A 148 -5.83 5.64 -6.21
CA LEU A 148 -5.77 6.90 -5.48
C LEU A 148 -5.36 6.62 -4.05
N THR A 149 -4.06 6.76 -3.82
CA THR A 149 -3.43 6.35 -2.56
C THR A 149 -3.98 7.12 -1.36
N HIS A 150 -4.39 8.38 -1.53
CA HIS A 150 -4.98 9.19 -0.46
C HIS A 150 -6.35 8.68 0.02
N GLU A 151 -7.08 7.96 -0.84
CA GLU A 151 -8.47 7.58 -0.61
C GLU A 151 -8.66 6.08 -0.40
N GLY A 152 -7.61 5.27 -0.59
CA GLY A 152 -7.72 3.80 -0.62
C GLY A 152 -8.71 3.33 -1.69
N TYR A 153 -8.82 4.09 -2.78
CA TYR A 153 -9.86 3.93 -3.79
C TYR A 153 -9.27 3.49 -5.12
N PHE A 154 -9.83 2.41 -5.66
CA PHE A 154 -9.53 1.90 -7.00
C PHE A 154 -10.70 2.19 -7.93
N ASP A 155 -10.45 3.04 -8.94
CA ASP A 155 -11.37 3.20 -10.06
C ASP A 155 -11.01 2.16 -11.13
N VAL A 156 -11.79 1.07 -11.16
CA VAL A 156 -11.57 -0.06 -12.06
C VAL A 156 -12.45 0.08 -13.30
N HIS A 157 -11.81 0.14 -14.46
CA HIS A 157 -12.50 0.21 -15.75
C HIS A 157 -13.39 -1.03 -15.98
N GLU A 158 -14.53 -0.83 -16.65
CA GLU A 158 -15.53 -1.89 -16.85
C GLU A 158 -14.97 -3.15 -17.53
N SER A 159 -14.01 -2.99 -18.44
CA SER A 159 -13.40 -4.09 -19.19
C SER A 159 -12.60 -5.07 -18.33
N ILE A 160 -12.15 -4.67 -17.15
CA ILE A 160 -11.34 -5.51 -16.26
C ILE A 160 -11.99 -5.71 -14.88
N ARG A 161 -13.18 -5.15 -14.66
CA ARG A 161 -13.89 -5.17 -13.37
C ARG A 161 -14.13 -6.58 -12.85
N ASP A 162 -14.58 -7.49 -13.72
CA ASP A 162 -14.86 -8.88 -13.33
C ASP A 162 -13.58 -9.65 -12.95
N VAL A 163 -12.46 -9.35 -13.62
CA VAL A 163 -11.15 -9.93 -13.28
C VAL A 163 -10.71 -9.44 -11.90
N PHE A 164 -10.83 -8.13 -11.65
CA PHE A 164 -10.47 -7.52 -10.37
C PHE A 164 -11.34 -8.03 -9.21
N ALA A 165 -12.65 -8.13 -9.41
CA ALA A 165 -13.56 -8.73 -8.43
C ALA A 165 -13.27 -10.21 -8.16
N GLY A 166 -12.59 -10.90 -9.09
CA GLY A 166 -12.09 -12.25 -8.91
C GLY A 166 -10.95 -12.34 -7.89
N PHE A 167 -10.11 -11.31 -7.75
CA PHE A 167 -9.00 -11.29 -6.79
C PHE A 167 -9.44 -11.07 -5.34
N GLU A 168 -10.67 -10.60 -5.12
CA GLU A 168 -11.23 -10.36 -3.78
C GLU A 168 -11.87 -11.60 -3.14
N LYS A 169 -12.12 -12.66 -3.93
CA LYS A 169 -12.89 -13.85 -3.51
C LYS A 169 -12.03 -14.99 -2.95
N ASP A 170 -10.70 -14.86 -2.99
CA ASP A 170 -9.71 -15.80 -2.47
C ASP A 170 -9.05 -15.28 -1.18
#